data_AF-A0A2T0SPP2-F1
#
_entry.id   AF-A0A2T0SPP2-F1
#
_cell.length_a   1.000
_cell.length_b   1.000
_cell.length_c   1.000
_cell.angle_alpha   90.00
_cell.angle_beta   90.00
_cell.angle_gamma   90.00
#
_symmetry.space_group_name_H-M   'P 1'
#
loop_
_entity.id
_entity.type
_entity.pdbx_description
1 polymer ?
#
loop_
_entity_poly.entity_id
_entity_poly.type
_entity_poly.pdbx_seq_one_letter_code
_entity_poly.pdbx_strand_id
1 'polypeptide(L)'
;MPKPHIRRTPSENTERVYRSQWATFTNWCTDHDRTSLPTTATTLADYVAHLRDQGRAPATIQQAVAAIRAQHRGAGFTGAPDTEAALLVLRDYNLATSTHRPQMEAPPITVDVLHRMTAACDKTALAGKRDRLLLTLGLALAGRRRELADLTFSDVRRDPDGGLTVLIRLPKYRFAASELVRVPRSEDADTSPVDLLNDWLTALAERDVDTAGEGPLLRSVTQHDRLYSHDNISTTAINAIVRRCAKAAALPDWHLYSTRSMHAGF
;
A
#
# COMPACT_ATOMS: atom_id res chain seq x y z
N MET A 1 35.28 1.78 19.47
CA MET A 1 34.36 2.92 19.26
C MET A 1 32.96 2.39 19.01
N PRO A 2 31.93 2.79 19.77
CA PRO A 2 30.55 2.37 19.51
C PRO A 2 30.07 3.00 18.20
N LYS A 3 29.46 2.19 17.32
CA LYS A 3 28.92 2.63 16.03
C LYS A 3 27.83 3.69 16.26
N PRO A 4 27.85 4.84 15.56
CA PRO A 4 26.76 5.81 15.65
C PRO A 4 25.46 5.16 15.14
N HIS A 5 24.46 5.05 16.01
CA HIS A 5 23.12 4.64 15.63
C HIS A 5 22.47 5.76 14.82
N ILE A 6 22.48 5.64 13.49
CA ILE A 6 21.75 6.54 12.59
C ILE A 6 20.27 6.47 12.94
N ARG A 7 19.72 7.58 13.42
CA ARG A 7 18.29 7.73 13.75
C ARG A 7 17.50 7.73 12.44
N ARG A 8 17.01 6.57 12.00
CA ARG A 8 16.08 6.49 10.86
C ARG A 8 14.81 7.25 11.22
N THR A 9 14.53 8.33 10.50
CA THR A 9 13.23 9.03 10.57
C THR A 9 12.13 8.06 10.12
N PRO A 10 11.11 7.78 10.96
CA PRO A 10 9.98 6.96 10.57
C PRO A 10 9.27 7.55 9.34
N SER A 11 8.64 6.71 8.51
CA SER A 11 7.75 7.23 7.45
C SER A 11 6.54 7.92 8.07
N GLU A 12 5.92 8.89 7.38
CA GLU A 12 4.69 9.56 7.83
C GLU A 12 3.57 8.57 8.18
N ASN A 13 3.47 7.46 7.46
CA ASN A 13 2.52 6.39 7.76
C ASN A 13 2.88 5.66 9.06
N THR A 14 4.16 5.35 9.29
CA THR A 14 4.63 4.76 10.55
C THR A 14 4.37 5.69 11.72
N GLU A 15 4.63 6.99 11.54
CA GLU A 15 4.38 8.01 12.56
C GLU A 15 2.88 8.11 12.90
N ARG A 16 2.01 8.15 11.88
CA ARG A 16 0.55 8.14 12.09
C ARG A 16 0.07 6.90 12.85
N VAL A 17 0.55 5.71 12.46
CA VAL A 17 0.22 4.46 13.16
C VAL A 17 0.71 4.52 14.60
N TYR A 18 1.95 4.96 14.84
CA TYR A 18 2.51 5.04 16.19
C TYR A 18 1.77 6.05 17.06
N ARG A 19 1.37 7.19 16.51
CA ARG A 19 0.55 8.19 17.18
C ARG A 19 -0.81 7.63 17.60
N SER A 20 -1.48 6.91 16.69
CA SER A 20 -2.76 6.26 16.97
C SER A 20 -2.64 5.17 18.03
N GLN A 21 -1.61 4.33 17.95
CA GLN A 21 -1.35 3.28 18.95
C GLN A 21 -1.02 3.88 20.32
N TRP A 22 -0.22 4.95 20.34
CA TRP A 22 0.10 5.67 21.57
C TRP A 22 -1.14 6.27 22.23
N ALA A 23 -1.99 6.96 21.46
CA ALA A 23 -3.23 7.53 21.97
C ALA A 23 -4.16 6.46 22.57
N THR A 24 -4.27 5.30 21.90
CA THR A 24 -5.06 4.17 22.39
C THR A 24 -4.51 3.64 23.72
N PHE A 25 -3.20 3.48 23.81
CA PHE A 25 -2.54 3.02 25.03
C PHE A 25 -2.67 4.02 26.18
N THR A 26 -2.48 5.33 25.93
CA THR A 26 -2.62 6.36 26.97
C THR A 26 -4.03 6.42 27.52
N ASN A 27 -5.05 6.27 26.67
CA ASN A 27 -6.44 6.21 27.10
C ASN A 27 -6.69 4.99 27.98
N TRP A 28 -6.22 3.80 27.55
CA TRP A 28 -6.34 2.60 28.35
C TRP A 28 -5.65 2.72 29.71
N CYS A 29 -4.47 3.35 29.76
CA CYS A 29 -3.78 3.63 31.01
C CYS A 29 -4.60 4.54 31.94
N THR A 30 -5.21 5.60 31.40
CA THR A 30 -6.10 6.49 32.17
C THR A 30 -7.30 5.71 32.72
N ASP A 31 -7.93 4.87 31.91
CA ASP A 31 -9.12 4.10 32.31
C ASP A 31 -8.81 3.01 33.36
N HIS A 32 -7.55 2.61 33.50
CA HIS A 32 -7.10 1.54 34.41
C HIS A 32 -6.16 2.04 35.52
N ASP A 33 -6.11 3.36 35.75
CA ASP A 33 -5.26 4.02 36.75
C ASP A 33 -3.77 3.62 36.65
N ARG A 34 -3.25 3.55 35.42
CA ARG A 34 -1.85 3.20 35.13
C ARG A 34 -1.06 4.40 34.63
N THR A 35 0.25 4.36 34.89
CA THR A 35 1.19 5.33 34.32
C THR A 35 1.60 4.93 32.91
N SER A 36 1.32 5.80 31.94
CA SER A 36 1.68 5.58 30.53
C SER A 36 3.14 5.95 30.20
N LEU A 37 3.78 6.85 30.96
CA LEU A 37 5.17 7.22 30.76
C LEU A 37 5.82 7.70 32.07
N PRO A 38 6.86 7.00 32.59
CA PRO A 38 7.36 5.71 32.12
C PRO A 38 6.38 4.57 32.43
N THR A 39 6.12 3.74 31.43
CA THR A 39 5.36 2.49 31.54
C THR A 39 6.20 1.44 32.28
N THR A 40 5.57 0.67 33.16
CA THR A 40 6.21 -0.50 33.80
C THR A 40 6.10 -1.74 32.92
N ALA A 41 6.98 -2.74 33.12
CA ALA A 41 6.90 -4.02 32.41
C ALA A 41 5.52 -4.70 32.61
N THR A 42 4.99 -4.65 33.84
CA THR A 42 3.67 -5.17 34.21
C THR A 42 2.55 -4.45 33.47
N THR A 43 2.55 -3.12 33.44
CA THR A 43 1.55 -2.33 32.71
C THR A 43 1.55 -2.67 31.22
N LEU A 44 2.73 -2.86 30.62
CA LEU A 44 2.81 -3.25 29.22
C LEU A 44 2.28 -4.68 28.99
N ALA A 45 2.61 -5.63 29.86
CA ALA A 45 2.12 -7.01 29.77
C ALA A 45 0.59 -7.08 29.92
N ASP A 46 0.03 -6.33 30.89
CA ASP A 46 -1.42 -6.22 31.12
C ASP A 46 -2.12 -5.62 29.89
N TYR A 47 -1.54 -4.59 29.27
CA TYR A 47 -2.08 -4.00 28.06
C TYR A 47 -2.06 -4.97 26.87
N VAL A 48 -0.98 -5.74 26.72
CA VAL A 48 -0.89 -6.78 25.69
C VAL A 48 -1.93 -7.88 25.92
N ALA A 49 -2.15 -8.30 27.17
CA ALA A 49 -3.22 -9.22 27.52
C ALA A 49 -4.61 -8.64 27.21
N HIS A 50 -4.83 -7.35 27.50
CA HIS A 50 -6.08 -6.67 27.14
C HIS A 50 -6.32 -6.65 25.63
N LEU A 51 -5.31 -6.33 24.81
CA LEU A 51 -5.44 -6.35 23.35
C LEU A 51 -5.68 -7.76 22.79
N ARG A 52 -5.06 -8.78 23.42
CA ARG A 52 -5.33 -10.19 23.13
C ARG A 52 -6.79 -10.52 23.40
N ASP A 53 -7.33 -10.14 24.56
CA ASP A 53 -8.70 -10.45 24.96
C ASP A 53 -9.74 -9.73 24.08
N GLN A 54 -9.37 -8.61 23.48
CA GLN A 54 -10.13 -7.94 22.41
C GLN A 54 -10.03 -8.63 21.03
N GLY A 55 -9.28 -9.73 20.90
CA GLY A 55 -9.09 -10.44 19.64
C GLY A 55 -8.28 -9.65 18.60
N ARG A 56 -7.40 -8.73 19.01
CA ARG A 56 -6.53 -8.01 18.07
C ARG A 56 -5.56 -8.97 17.40
N ALA A 57 -5.25 -8.73 16.12
CA ALA A 57 -4.27 -9.56 15.41
C ALA A 57 -2.87 -9.43 16.05
N PRO A 58 -2.08 -10.51 16.14
CA PRO A 58 -0.75 -10.46 16.76
C PRO A 58 0.18 -9.38 16.18
N ALA A 59 0.13 -9.17 14.86
CA ALA A 59 0.90 -8.11 14.19
C ALA A 59 0.50 -6.70 14.67
N THR A 60 -0.78 -6.47 14.95
CA THR A 60 -1.28 -5.21 15.51
C THR A 60 -0.79 -5.00 16.93
N ILE A 61 -0.75 -6.05 17.75
CA ILE A 61 -0.23 -6.02 19.12
C ILE A 61 1.29 -5.71 19.11
N GLN A 62 2.05 -6.35 18.22
CA GLN A 62 3.48 -6.05 18.01
C GLN A 62 3.71 -4.57 17.65
N GLN A 63 2.87 -4.02 16.76
CA GLN A 63 2.93 -2.61 16.40
C GLN A 63 2.64 -1.68 17.58
N ALA A 64 1.70 -2.03 18.44
CA ALA A 64 1.41 -1.28 19.66
C ALA A 64 2.62 -1.27 20.62
N VAL A 65 3.24 -2.44 20.87
CA VAL A 65 4.46 -2.55 21.68
C VAL A 65 5.60 -1.70 21.09
N ALA A 66 5.81 -1.76 19.77
CA ALA A 66 6.83 -0.97 19.09
C ALA A 66 6.58 0.54 19.19
N ALA A 67 5.33 0.98 19.08
CA ALA A 67 4.93 2.37 19.24
C ALA A 67 5.20 2.87 20.67
N ILE A 68 4.82 2.10 21.69
CA ILE A 68 5.07 2.42 23.11
C ILE A 68 6.57 2.56 23.37
N ARG A 69 7.40 1.61 22.92
CA ARG A 69 8.86 1.70 23.03
C ARG A 69 9.45 2.90 22.27
N ALA A 70 8.87 3.27 21.13
CA ALA A 70 9.31 4.43 20.37
C ALA A 70 9.06 5.73 21.15
N GLN A 71 7.92 5.85 21.83
CA GLN A 71 7.58 7.01 22.66
C GLN A 71 8.48 7.12 23.89
N HIS A 72 8.79 6.00 24.55
CA HIS A 72 9.73 5.97 25.66
C HIS A 72 11.13 6.44 25.25
N ARG A 73 11.64 5.93 24.11
CA ARG A 73 12.91 6.41 23.55
C ARG A 73 12.86 7.89 23.17
N GLY A 74 11.73 8.36 22.65
CA GLY A 74 11.52 9.79 22.34
C GLY A 74 11.58 10.69 23.57
N ALA A 75 11.10 10.20 24.71
CA ALA A 75 11.11 10.89 26.00
C ALA A 75 12.40 10.68 26.83
N GLY A 76 13.43 10.03 26.26
CA GLY A 76 14.71 9.83 26.94
C GLY A 76 14.82 8.55 27.78
N PHE A 77 13.77 7.74 27.86
CA PHE A 77 13.79 6.44 28.55
C PHE A 77 14.35 5.35 27.61
N THR A 78 15.66 5.13 27.66
CA THR A 78 16.33 4.07 26.90
C THR A 78 16.08 2.70 27.55
N GLY A 79 15.78 1.68 26.74
CA GLY A 79 15.53 0.33 27.25
C GLY A 79 14.18 0.11 27.94
N ALA A 80 13.35 1.15 28.10
CA ALA A 80 12.04 1.06 28.74
C ALA A 80 10.85 1.14 27.73
N PRO A 81 9.68 0.60 28.10
CA PRO A 81 9.51 -0.40 29.15
C PRO A 81 10.25 -1.69 28.78
N ASP A 82 10.63 -2.48 29.78
CA ASP A 82 11.00 -3.87 29.53
C ASP A 82 9.81 -4.58 28.87
N THR A 83 10.10 -5.33 27.81
CA THR A 83 9.08 -5.96 26.97
C THR A 83 9.07 -7.47 27.09
N GLU A 84 9.94 -8.07 27.89
CA GLU A 84 10.04 -9.53 27.99
C GLU A 84 8.68 -10.17 28.35
N ALA A 85 8.06 -9.73 29.44
CA ALA A 85 6.74 -10.22 29.86
C ALA A 85 5.65 -10.03 28.79
N ALA A 86 5.61 -8.85 28.16
CA ALA A 86 4.66 -8.55 27.09
C ALA A 86 4.86 -9.46 25.86
N LEU A 87 6.11 -9.74 25.50
CA LEU A 87 6.44 -10.62 24.37
C LEU A 87 6.12 -12.09 24.67
N LEU A 88 6.21 -12.52 25.93
CA LEU A 88 5.75 -13.84 26.36
C LEU A 88 4.23 -13.99 26.19
N VAL A 89 3.44 -13.05 26.67
CA VAL A 89 1.96 -13.06 26.49
C VAL A 89 1.61 -13.11 25.00
N LEU A 90 2.30 -12.33 24.18
CA LEU A 90 2.11 -12.32 22.74
C LEU A 90 2.55 -13.63 22.07
N ARG A 91 3.63 -14.27 22.54
CA ARG A 91 4.08 -15.57 22.04
C ARG A 91 3.03 -16.65 22.31
N ASP A 92 2.51 -16.70 23.54
CA ASP A 92 1.48 -17.67 23.92
C ASP A 92 0.20 -17.45 23.12
N TYR A 93 -0.17 -16.19 22.90
CA TYR A 93 -1.29 -15.84 22.03
C TYR A 93 -1.06 -16.27 20.59
N ASN A 94 0.15 -16.05 20.04
CA ASN A 94 0.50 -16.53 18.71
C ASN A 94 0.37 -18.06 18.64
N LEU A 95 0.87 -18.80 19.63
CA LEU A 95 0.77 -20.27 19.67
C LEU A 95 -0.69 -20.73 19.72
N ALA A 96 -1.51 -20.11 20.57
CA ALA A 96 -2.93 -20.45 20.73
C ALA A 96 -3.79 -20.08 19.52
N THR A 97 -3.45 -18.99 18.82
CA THR A 97 -4.17 -18.53 17.62
C THR A 97 -3.60 -19.06 16.31
N SER A 98 -2.42 -19.68 16.34
CA SER A 98 -1.84 -20.44 15.24
C SER A 98 -2.60 -21.75 15.02
N THR A 99 -3.90 -21.65 14.77
CA THR A 99 -4.48 -22.48 13.72
C THR A 99 -3.61 -22.23 12.48
N HIS A 100 -3.13 -23.28 11.82
CA HIS A 100 -2.41 -23.17 10.54
C HIS A 100 -3.35 -22.63 9.45
N ARG A 101 -3.87 -21.42 9.62
CA ARG A 101 -4.62 -20.70 8.62
C ARG A 101 -3.57 -19.91 7.87
N PRO A 102 -3.13 -20.37 6.69
CA PRO A 102 -2.16 -19.62 5.90
C PRO A 102 -2.73 -18.22 5.73
N GLN A 103 -1.92 -17.20 6.05
CA GLN A 103 -2.25 -15.83 5.72
C GLN A 103 -2.55 -15.84 4.22
N MET A 104 -3.82 -15.67 3.82
CA MET A 104 -4.20 -15.82 2.42
C MET A 104 -3.41 -14.79 1.61
N GLU A 105 -2.44 -15.28 0.85
CA GLU A 105 -1.62 -14.43 0.00
C GLU A 105 -2.46 -13.92 -1.17
N ALA A 106 -2.18 -12.70 -1.60
CA ALA A 106 -2.88 -12.15 -2.76
C ALA A 106 -2.52 -13.01 -3.98
N PRO A 107 -3.50 -13.60 -4.70
CA PRO A 107 -3.19 -14.43 -5.86
C PRO A 107 -2.41 -13.63 -6.90
N PRO A 108 -1.46 -14.25 -7.64
CA PRO A 108 -0.67 -13.54 -8.64
C PRO A 108 -1.54 -13.10 -9.83
N ILE A 109 -1.26 -11.92 -10.37
CA ILE A 109 -1.78 -11.51 -11.69
C ILE A 109 -0.77 -11.99 -12.74
N THR A 110 -1.04 -13.14 -13.34
CA THR A 110 -0.31 -13.61 -14.54
C THR A 110 -0.79 -12.86 -15.79
N VAL A 111 -0.11 -13.04 -16.93
CA VAL A 111 -0.53 -12.46 -18.21
C VAL A 111 -1.95 -12.89 -18.58
N ASP A 112 -2.31 -14.17 -18.39
CA ASP A 112 -3.68 -14.67 -18.66
C ASP A 112 -4.74 -14.05 -17.73
N VAL A 113 -4.38 -13.86 -16.45
CA VAL A 113 -5.26 -13.19 -15.49
C VAL A 113 -5.42 -11.72 -15.87
N LEU A 114 -4.34 -11.05 -16.25
CA LEU A 114 -4.35 -9.66 -16.71
C LEU A 114 -5.27 -9.51 -17.93
N HIS A 115 -5.11 -10.37 -18.94
CA HIS A 115 -5.94 -10.37 -20.14
C HIS A 115 -7.43 -10.54 -19.81
N ARG A 116 -7.78 -11.48 -18.92
CA ARG A 116 -9.18 -11.63 -18.45
C ARG A 116 -9.70 -10.38 -17.74
N MET A 117 -8.89 -9.76 -16.89
CA MET A 117 -9.26 -8.55 -16.17
C MET A 117 -9.42 -7.34 -17.11
N THR A 118 -8.53 -7.15 -18.08
CA THR A 118 -8.63 -6.04 -19.05
C THR A 118 -9.78 -6.24 -20.03
N ALA A 119 -10.06 -7.48 -20.45
CA ALA A 119 -11.20 -7.81 -21.31
C ALA A 119 -12.56 -7.60 -20.62
N ALA A 120 -12.64 -7.76 -19.29
CA ALA A 120 -13.86 -7.53 -18.52
C ALA A 120 -14.15 -6.04 -18.22
N CYS A 121 -13.21 -5.14 -18.50
CA CYS A 121 -13.43 -3.69 -18.36
C CYS A 121 -14.23 -3.13 -19.54
N ASP A 122 -15.08 -2.13 -19.26
CA ASP A 122 -15.73 -1.35 -20.32
C ASP A 122 -14.68 -0.51 -21.06
N LYS A 123 -14.38 -0.86 -22.30
CA LYS A 123 -13.34 -0.20 -23.11
C LYS A 123 -13.73 1.21 -23.57
N THR A 124 -15.01 1.56 -23.48
CA THR A 124 -15.54 2.85 -23.94
C THR A 124 -15.62 3.87 -22.81
N ALA A 125 -15.96 3.41 -21.60
CA ALA A 125 -16.04 4.26 -20.41
C ALA A 125 -14.66 4.76 -19.97
N LEU A 126 -14.60 6.01 -19.51
CA LEU A 126 -13.39 6.64 -18.97
C LEU A 126 -12.82 5.83 -17.80
N ALA A 127 -13.68 5.36 -16.89
CA ALA A 127 -13.27 4.51 -15.79
C ALA A 127 -12.59 3.22 -16.28
N GLY A 128 -13.12 2.58 -17.32
CA GLY A 128 -12.55 1.35 -17.83
C GLY A 128 -11.23 1.56 -18.58
N LYS A 129 -11.07 2.65 -19.32
CA LYS A 129 -9.76 3.05 -19.89
C LYS A 129 -8.69 3.23 -18.81
N ARG A 130 -9.02 3.96 -17.73
CA ARG A 130 -8.15 4.11 -16.55
C ARG A 130 -7.80 2.77 -15.91
N ASP A 131 -8.81 1.93 -15.67
CA ASP A 131 -8.63 0.66 -14.97
C ASP A 131 -7.72 -0.29 -15.74
N ARG A 132 -7.88 -0.35 -17.07
CA ARG A 132 -7.04 -1.14 -17.96
C ARG A 132 -5.59 -0.67 -17.91
N LEU A 133 -5.35 0.64 -18.02
CA LEU A 133 -4.02 1.23 -17.86
C LEU A 133 -3.42 0.90 -16.47
N LEU A 134 -4.20 1.07 -15.40
CA LEU A 134 -3.76 0.78 -14.03
C LEU A 134 -3.30 -0.68 -13.88
N LEU A 135 -4.02 -1.62 -14.49
CA LEU A 135 -3.68 -3.04 -14.42
C LEU A 135 -2.42 -3.38 -15.19
N THR A 136 -2.30 -2.93 -16.44
CA THR A 136 -1.17 -3.28 -17.31
C THR A 136 0.11 -2.55 -16.89
N LEU A 137 0.03 -1.25 -16.62
CA LEU A 137 1.15 -0.47 -16.11
C LEU A 137 1.52 -0.93 -14.69
N GLY A 138 0.53 -1.20 -13.84
CA GLY A 138 0.75 -1.72 -12.50
C GLY A 138 1.51 -3.04 -12.47
N LEU A 139 1.17 -3.98 -13.38
CA LEU A 139 1.90 -5.23 -13.54
C LEU A 139 3.31 -4.98 -14.09
N ALA A 140 3.45 -4.21 -15.17
CA ALA A 140 4.74 -3.96 -15.82
C ALA A 140 5.78 -3.30 -14.88
N LEU A 141 5.31 -2.45 -13.98
CA LEU A 141 6.16 -1.76 -13.00
C LEU A 141 6.41 -2.58 -11.73
N ALA A 142 5.69 -3.70 -11.54
CA ALA A 142 5.48 -4.30 -10.22
C ALA A 142 5.16 -3.20 -9.19
N GLY A 143 4.23 -2.30 -9.53
CA GLY A 143 4.06 -1.03 -8.84
C GLY A 143 3.31 -1.17 -7.52
N ARG A 144 3.83 -0.57 -6.44
CA ARG A 144 3.06 -0.49 -5.19
C ARG A 144 1.93 0.51 -5.33
N ARG A 145 0.81 0.28 -4.62
CA ARG A 145 -0.35 1.20 -4.60
C ARG A 145 -0.02 2.69 -4.41
N ARG A 146 1.01 3.04 -3.64
CA ARG A 146 1.42 4.44 -3.45
C ARG A 146 2.19 4.97 -4.65
N GLU A 147 3.14 4.18 -5.14
CA GLU A 147 3.93 4.52 -6.33
C GLU A 147 2.98 4.77 -7.53
N LEU A 148 2.00 3.89 -7.74
CA LEU A 148 0.99 4.07 -8.79
C LEU A 148 0.08 5.28 -8.57
N ALA A 149 -0.30 5.57 -7.33
CA ALA A 149 -1.14 6.74 -7.02
C ALA A 149 -0.40 8.06 -7.21
N ASP A 150 0.93 8.07 -6.99
CA ASP A 150 1.76 9.26 -7.02
C ASP A 150 2.31 9.55 -8.44
N LEU A 151 2.17 8.63 -9.42
CA LEU A 151 2.63 8.82 -10.81
C LEU A 151 2.02 10.06 -11.48
N THR A 152 2.88 10.86 -12.11
CA THR A 152 2.48 12.03 -12.92
C THR A 152 2.73 11.78 -14.41
N PHE A 153 2.22 12.66 -15.28
CA PHE A 153 2.53 12.58 -16.71
C PHE A 153 4.04 12.72 -16.99
N SER A 154 4.73 13.59 -16.24
CA SER A 154 6.18 13.81 -16.34
C SER A 154 7.02 12.60 -15.94
N ASP A 155 6.47 11.66 -15.17
CA ASP A 155 7.16 10.43 -14.78
C ASP A 155 7.23 9.41 -15.94
N VAL A 156 6.49 9.59 -17.04
CA VAL A 156 6.42 8.65 -18.16
C VAL A 156 7.03 9.24 -19.42
N ARG A 157 8.12 8.65 -19.89
CA ARG A 157 8.80 9.04 -21.13
C ARG A 157 8.65 7.95 -22.18
N ARG A 158 8.33 8.33 -23.42
CA ARG A 158 8.38 7.40 -24.56
C ARG A 158 9.82 7.13 -24.96
N ASP A 159 10.10 5.87 -25.28
CA ASP A 159 11.39 5.44 -25.80
C ASP A 159 11.38 5.40 -27.34
N PRO A 160 12.54 5.56 -28.00
CA PRO A 160 12.64 5.52 -29.47
C PRO A 160 12.21 4.18 -30.09
N ASP A 161 12.27 3.09 -29.32
CA ASP A 161 11.86 1.75 -29.71
C ASP A 161 10.34 1.51 -29.57
N GLY A 162 9.58 2.53 -29.16
CA GLY A 162 8.14 2.47 -28.96
C GLY A 162 7.72 1.96 -27.58
N GLY A 163 8.66 1.69 -26.67
CA GLY A 163 8.39 1.41 -25.25
C GLY A 163 8.20 2.67 -24.40
N LEU A 164 8.12 2.47 -23.08
CA LEU A 164 8.12 3.54 -22.09
C LEU A 164 9.30 3.37 -21.12
N THR A 165 9.81 4.48 -20.63
CA THR A 165 10.59 4.54 -19.40
C THR A 165 9.77 5.28 -18.35
N VAL A 166 9.54 4.64 -17.21
CA VAL A 166 8.75 5.18 -16.11
C VAL A 166 9.63 5.44 -14.89
N LEU A 167 9.57 6.64 -14.35
CA LEU A 167 10.23 7.02 -13.11
C LEU A 167 9.33 6.66 -11.92
N ILE A 168 9.77 5.70 -11.12
CA ILE A 168 9.10 5.31 -9.88
C ILE A 168 9.80 5.99 -8.71
N ARG A 169 9.05 6.81 -7.96
CA ARG A 169 9.55 7.40 -6.71
C ARG A 169 9.57 6.36 -5.61
N LEU A 170 10.76 6.09 -5.07
CA LEU A 170 10.96 5.05 -4.07
C LEU A 170 10.73 5.57 -2.64
N PRO A 171 10.37 4.70 -1.69
CA PRO A 171 10.23 5.08 -0.29
C PRO A 171 11.54 5.63 0.28
N LYS A 172 11.45 6.63 1.18
CA LYS A 172 12.57 7.31 1.87
C LYS A 172 13.59 6.38 2.57
N TYR A 173 13.27 5.10 2.77
CA TYR A 173 14.18 4.13 3.38
C TYR A 173 15.08 3.37 2.38
N ARG A 174 14.85 3.53 1.08
CA ARG A 174 15.74 3.03 0.02
C ARG A 174 16.88 4.04 -0.16
N PHE A 175 18.06 3.56 -0.54
CA PHE A 175 19.22 4.42 -0.79
C PHE A 175 19.04 5.31 -2.03
N ALA A 176 18.31 4.82 -3.04
CA ALA A 176 17.89 5.59 -4.19
C ALA A 176 16.52 6.25 -3.95
N ALA A 177 16.37 7.52 -4.32
CA ALA A 177 15.12 8.26 -4.23
C ALA A 177 14.10 7.87 -5.31
N SER A 178 14.58 7.30 -6.42
CA SER A 178 13.78 6.87 -7.55
C SER A 178 14.46 5.75 -8.33
N GLU A 179 13.69 5.08 -9.17
CA GLU A 179 14.12 4.02 -10.08
C GLU A 179 13.50 4.25 -11.46
N LEU A 180 14.25 4.00 -12.52
CA LEU A 180 13.75 4.05 -13.90
C LEU A 180 13.45 2.63 -14.36
N VAL A 181 12.18 2.36 -14.66
CA VAL A 181 11.72 1.05 -15.15
C VAL A 181 11.40 1.16 -16.63
N ARG A 182 12.02 0.31 -17.46
CA ARG A 182 11.66 0.17 -18.87
C ARG A 182 10.45 -0.75 -18.99
N VAL A 183 9.44 -0.29 -19.71
CA VAL A 183 8.19 -0.99 -19.99
C VAL A 183 8.13 -1.21 -21.50
N PRO A 184 8.34 -2.44 -21.99
CA PRO A 184 8.25 -2.72 -23.41
C PRO A 184 6.80 -2.60 -23.89
N ARG A 185 6.63 -2.34 -25.18
CA ARG A 185 5.33 -2.48 -25.85
C ARG A 185 4.98 -3.97 -25.96
N SER A 186 3.74 -4.34 -25.64
CA SER A 186 3.23 -5.68 -25.89
C SER A 186 2.65 -5.79 -27.30
N GLU A 187 2.71 -6.98 -27.91
CA GLU A 187 2.11 -7.21 -29.23
C GLU A 187 0.57 -7.12 -29.18
N ASP A 188 -0.03 -7.59 -28.09
CA ASP A 188 -1.46 -7.48 -27.85
C ASP A 188 -1.81 -6.10 -27.27
N ALA A 189 -2.58 -5.32 -28.04
CA ALA A 189 -3.03 -4.00 -27.68
C ALA A 189 -3.92 -3.98 -26.41
N ASP A 190 -4.61 -5.09 -26.08
CA ASP A 190 -5.45 -5.15 -24.88
C ASP A 190 -4.67 -5.32 -23.59
N THR A 191 -3.39 -5.71 -23.67
CA THR A 191 -2.47 -5.88 -22.55
C THR A 191 -1.23 -4.97 -22.63
N SER A 192 -1.05 -4.24 -23.74
CA SER A 192 0.04 -3.29 -23.97
C SER A 192 -0.08 -2.03 -23.11
N PRO A 193 0.84 -1.78 -22.15
CA PRO A 193 0.83 -0.56 -21.35
C PRO A 193 0.97 0.71 -22.20
N VAL A 194 1.71 0.63 -23.32
CA VAL A 194 1.90 1.75 -24.26
C VAL A 194 0.59 2.13 -24.93
N ASP A 195 -0.13 1.14 -25.48
CA ASP A 195 -1.36 1.40 -26.23
C ASP A 195 -2.50 1.86 -25.30
N LEU A 196 -2.59 1.27 -24.10
CA LEU A 196 -3.58 1.68 -23.09
C LEU A 196 -3.25 3.04 -22.47
N LEU A 197 -1.97 3.41 -22.39
CA LEU A 197 -1.58 4.77 -22.03
C LEU A 197 -2.04 5.77 -23.10
N ASN A 198 -1.84 5.46 -24.38
CA ASN A 198 -2.31 6.32 -25.47
C ASN A 198 -3.82 6.52 -25.41
N ASP A 199 -4.57 5.42 -25.25
CA ASP A 199 -6.04 5.44 -25.17
C ASP A 199 -6.54 6.31 -23.98
N TRP A 200 -5.85 6.21 -22.84
CA TRP A 200 -6.13 7.05 -21.68
C TRP A 200 -5.82 8.53 -21.91
N LEU A 201 -4.65 8.85 -22.47
CA LEU A 201 -4.25 10.23 -22.75
C LEU A 201 -5.18 10.89 -23.78
N THR A 202 -5.61 10.16 -24.82
CA THR A 202 -6.61 10.64 -25.78
C THR A 202 -7.93 10.96 -25.07
N ALA A 203 -8.43 10.07 -24.21
CA ALA A 203 -9.67 10.30 -23.48
C ALA A 203 -9.61 11.50 -22.51
N LEU A 204 -8.42 11.78 -21.95
CA LEU A 204 -8.16 12.96 -21.13
C LEU A 204 -8.11 14.25 -21.97
N ALA A 205 -7.43 14.21 -23.13
CA ALA A 205 -7.34 15.35 -24.04
C ALA A 205 -8.71 15.77 -24.60
N GLU A 206 -9.59 14.81 -24.91
CA GLU A 206 -10.99 15.06 -25.31
C GLU A 206 -11.82 15.78 -24.24
N ARG A 207 -11.32 15.86 -23.01
CA ARG A 207 -11.96 16.51 -21.85
C ARG A 207 -11.17 17.74 -21.37
N ASP A 208 -10.33 18.30 -22.24
CA ASP A 208 -9.51 19.49 -22.00
C ASP A 208 -8.57 19.35 -20.79
N VAL A 209 -8.13 18.13 -20.48
CA VAL A 209 -7.12 17.89 -19.44
C VAL A 209 -5.74 18.11 -20.03
N ASP A 210 -4.97 19.04 -19.44
CA ASP A 210 -3.56 19.21 -19.76
C ASP A 210 -2.75 18.00 -19.28
N THR A 211 -2.19 17.27 -20.24
CA THR A 211 -1.33 16.09 -20.01
C THR A 211 0.16 16.39 -20.18
N ALA A 212 0.56 17.65 -20.40
CA ALA A 212 1.96 18.04 -20.60
C ALA A 212 2.71 18.38 -19.30
N GLY A 213 1.99 18.57 -18.19
CA GLY A 213 2.54 19.01 -16.90
C GLY A 213 2.76 17.90 -15.85
N GLU A 214 2.98 18.31 -14.61
CA GLU A 214 3.17 17.43 -13.44
C GLU A 214 1.85 16.90 -12.84
N GLY A 215 0.77 16.92 -13.61
CA GLY A 215 -0.53 16.42 -13.17
C GLY A 215 -0.53 14.90 -12.96
N PRO A 216 -1.46 14.37 -12.11
CA PRO A 216 -1.56 12.94 -11.87
C PRO A 216 -1.93 12.18 -13.14
N LEU A 217 -1.18 11.10 -13.38
CA LEU A 217 -1.40 10.21 -14.51
C LEU A 217 -2.70 9.43 -14.34
N LEU A 218 -2.88 8.80 -13.17
CA LEU A 218 -4.08 8.04 -12.83
C LEU A 218 -5.04 8.91 -12.03
N ARG A 219 -6.20 9.20 -12.63
CA ARG A 219 -7.18 10.12 -12.04
C ARG A 219 -8.41 9.43 -11.44
N SER A 220 -8.99 10.07 -10.42
CA SER A 220 -10.27 9.62 -9.87
C SER A 220 -11.40 9.85 -10.89
N VAL A 221 -12.22 8.82 -11.10
CA VAL A 221 -13.40 8.85 -11.98
C VAL A 221 -14.62 8.47 -11.13
N THR A 222 -15.66 9.29 -11.21
CA THR A 222 -16.93 9.11 -10.50
C THR A 222 -17.74 7.93 -11.06
N GLN A 223 -18.76 7.50 -10.32
CA GLN A 223 -19.70 6.47 -10.80
C GLN A 223 -20.48 6.89 -12.07
N HIS A 224 -20.53 8.19 -12.39
CA HIS A 224 -21.18 8.73 -13.59
C HIS A 224 -20.19 8.96 -14.74
N ASP A 225 -19.02 8.30 -14.69
CA ASP A 225 -17.97 8.35 -15.72
C ASP A 225 -17.38 9.76 -15.98
N ARG A 226 -17.35 10.59 -14.94
CA ARG A 226 -16.74 11.94 -14.96
C ARG A 226 -15.48 12.01 -14.10
N LEU A 227 -14.52 12.82 -14.51
CA LEU A 227 -13.34 13.13 -13.69
C LEU A 227 -13.73 13.80 -12.37
N TYR A 228 -13.03 13.45 -11.30
CA TYR A 228 -13.21 14.06 -9.99
C TYR A 228 -12.38 15.35 -9.87
N SER A 229 -12.92 16.37 -9.21
CA SER A 229 -12.29 17.71 -9.15
C SER A 229 -10.93 17.79 -8.47
N HIS A 230 -10.59 16.83 -7.61
CA HIS A 230 -9.31 16.79 -6.89
C HIS A 230 -8.25 15.93 -7.59
N ASP A 231 -8.56 15.43 -8.79
CA ASP A 231 -7.73 14.69 -9.76
C ASP A 231 -7.01 13.43 -9.28
N ASN A 232 -6.39 13.40 -8.10
CA ASN A 232 -5.62 12.26 -7.60
C ASN A 232 -6.49 11.04 -7.29
N ILE A 233 -6.00 9.86 -7.67
CA ILE A 233 -6.55 8.59 -7.23
C ILE A 233 -6.01 8.20 -5.84
N SER A 234 -6.87 7.76 -4.94
CA SER A 234 -6.41 7.31 -3.61
C SER A 234 -5.82 5.89 -3.68
N THR A 235 -4.86 5.59 -2.81
CA THR A 235 -4.29 4.22 -2.69
C THR A 235 -5.34 3.17 -2.33
N THR A 236 -6.43 3.56 -1.65
CA THR A 236 -7.58 2.70 -1.36
C THR A 236 -8.40 2.43 -2.62
N ALA A 237 -8.63 3.46 -3.44
CA ALA A 237 -9.35 3.34 -4.71
C ALA A 237 -8.60 2.40 -5.68
N ILE A 238 -7.27 2.47 -5.75
CA ILE A 238 -6.46 1.55 -6.58
C ILE A 238 -6.75 0.08 -6.22
N ASN A 239 -6.68 -0.28 -4.93
CA ASN A 239 -6.98 -1.66 -4.53
C ASN A 239 -8.44 -2.04 -4.78
N ALA A 240 -9.37 -1.12 -4.62
CA ALA A 240 -10.78 -1.36 -4.93
C ALA A 240 -11.00 -1.61 -6.43
N ILE A 241 -10.29 -0.88 -7.30
CA ILE A 241 -10.30 -1.09 -8.76
C ILE A 241 -9.79 -2.48 -9.09
N VAL A 242 -8.62 -2.89 -8.58
CA VAL A 242 -8.05 -4.22 -8.84
C VAL A 242 -9.05 -5.33 -8.47
N ARG A 243 -9.67 -5.24 -7.29
CA ARG A 243 -10.70 -6.20 -6.85
C ARG A 243 -11.94 -6.18 -7.72
N ARG A 244 -12.40 -5.00 -8.15
CA ARG A 244 -13.55 -4.86 -9.03
C ARG A 244 -13.29 -5.51 -10.39
N CYS A 245 -12.11 -5.29 -10.98
CA CYS A 245 -11.72 -5.93 -12.23
C CYS A 245 -11.59 -7.45 -12.08
N ALA A 246 -11.02 -7.93 -10.97
CA ALA A 246 -10.93 -9.37 -10.67
C ALA A 246 -12.33 -10.00 -10.53
N LYS A 247 -13.26 -9.30 -9.89
CA LYS A 247 -14.66 -9.72 -9.77
C LYS A 247 -15.37 -9.75 -11.12
N ALA A 248 -15.18 -8.71 -11.94
CA ALA A 248 -15.76 -8.62 -13.28
C ALA A 248 -15.23 -9.75 -14.20
N ALA A 249 -13.98 -10.14 -14.03
CA ALA A 249 -13.36 -11.28 -14.73
C ALA A 249 -13.71 -12.65 -14.13
N ALA A 250 -14.66 -12.71 -13.17
CA ALA A 250 -15.10 -13.94 -12.50
C ALA A 250 -13.95 -14.77 -11.91
N LEU A 251 -12.91 -14.12 -11.39
CA LEU A 251 -11.78 -14.82 -10.78
C LEU A 251 -12.16 -15.39 -9.40
N PRO A 252 -11.67 -16.59 -9.05
CA PRO A 252 -11.79 -17.11 -7.68
C PRO A 252 -11.08 -16.16 -6.72
N ASP A 253 -11.59 -16.06 -5.50
CA ASP A 253 -11.01 -15.23 -4.44
C ASP A 253 -10.72 -13.77 -4.85
N TRP A 254 -11.53 -13.21 -5.75
CA TRP A 254 -11.38 -11.84 -6.28
C TRP A 254 -11.17 -10.77 -5.20
N HIS A 255 -11.68 -11.00 -3.98
CA HIS A 255 -11.56 -10.10 -2.83
C HIS A 255 -10.14 -10.01 -2.25
N LEU A 256 -9.27 -10.99 -2.54
CA LEU A 256 -7.87 -11.02 -2.12
C LEU A 256 -6.95 -10.26 -3.08
N TYR A 257 -7.38 -10.04 -4.31
CA TYR A 257 -6.58 -9.31 -5.30
C TYR A 257 -6.31 -7.87 -4.82
N SER A 258 -5.10 -7.40 -5.09
CA SER A 258 -4.64 -6.04 -4.76
C SER A 258 -3.38 -5.72 -5.56
N THR A 259 -2.76 -4.55 -5.37
CA THR A 259 -1.44 -4.31 -6.00
C THR A 259 -0.36 -5.30 -5.53
N ARG A 260 -0.55 -6.03 -4.42
CA ARG A 260 0.37 -7.12 -4.03
C ARG A 260 0.34 -8.28 -5.03
N SER A 261 -0.81 -8.52 -5.66
CA SER A 261 -0.95 -9.51 -6.73
C SER A 261 -0.07 -9.21 -7.95
N MET A 262 0.26 -7.93 -8.17
CA MET A 262 1.14 -7.49 -9.27
C MET A 262 2.61 -7.81 -9.00
N HIS A 263 3.01 -7.95 -7.73
CA HIS A 263 4.36 -8.36 -7.34
C HIS A 263 4.55 -9.88 -7.34
N ALA A 264 3.48 -10.64 -7.08
CA ALA A 264 3.56 -12.09 -6.93
C ALA A 264 3.70 -12.85 -8.26
N GLY A 265 3.59 -12.16 -9.40
CA GLY A 265 3.79 -12.74 -10.74
C GLY A 265 5.24 -12.73 -11.23
N PHE A 266 6.19 -12.23 -10.44
CA PHE A 266 7.62 -12.15 -10.75
C PHE A 266 8.45 -13.02 -9.81
#